data_AF-X0QYK0-F1
#
_entry.id   AF-X0QYK0-F1
#
_cell.length_a   1.000
_cell.length_b   1.000
_cell.length_c   1.000
_cell.angle_alpha   90.00
_cell.angle_beta   90.00
_cell.angle_gamma   90.00
#
_symmetry.space_group_name_H-M   'P 1'
#
loop_
_entity.id
_entity.type
_entity.pdbx_description
1 polymer ?
#
loop_
_entity_poly.entity_id
_entity_poly.type
_entity_poly.pdbx_seq_one_letter_code
_entity_poly.pdbx_strand_id
1 'polypeptide(L)' 'MKAGDKVKVHVEGASVFTIVSIDGDDALIESVLGAPGTYPFHCKLERLVLVES' A
#
# COMPACT_ATOMS: atom_id res chain seq x y z
N MET A 1 6.22 -8.80 2.61
CA MET A 1 5.08 -7.89 2.80
C MET A 1 3.96 -8.61 3.53
N LYS A 2 3.28 -7.93 4.44
CA LYS A 2 2.12 -8.41 5.19
C LYS A 2 1.19 -7.22 5.51
N ALA A 3 -0.02 -7.52 5.96
CA ALA A 3 -0.91 -6.50 6.51
C ALA A 3 -0.22 -5.71 7.64
N GLY A 4 -0.37 -4.39 7.62
CA GLY A 4 0.31 -3.44 8.50
C GLY A 4 1.65 -2.90 7.99
N ASP A 5 2.25 -3.51 6.95
CA ASP A 5 3.47 -2.98 6.36
C ASP A 5 3.19 -1.67 5.59
N LYS A 6 4.13 -0.74 5.65
CA LYS A 6 4.10 0.50 4.86
C LYS A 6 4.76 0.28 3.51
N VAL A 7 4.07 0.69 2.46
CA VAL A 7 4.48 0.44 1.07
C VAL A 7 4.28 1.66 0.20
N LYS A 8 4.98 1.68 -0.94
CA LYS A 8 4.76 2.57 -2.07
C LYS A 8 4.32 1.75 -3.27
N VAL A 9 3.50 2.34 -4.14
CA VAL A 9 3.06 1.70 -5.40
C VAL A 9 4.15 1.76 -6.49
N HIS A 10 5.20 2.53 -6.25
CA HIS A 10 6.35 2.67 -7.13
C HIS A 10 7.60 3.10 -6.33
N VAL A 11 8.80 2.77 -6.82
CA VAL A 11 10.06 3.12 -6.13
C VAL A 11 10.25 4.65 -6.00
N GLU A 12 9.83 5.40 -7.01
CA GLU A 12 9.82 6.88 -7.02
C GLU A 12 8.54 7.48 -6.42
N GLY A 13 7.62 6.63 -5.93
CA GLY A 13 6.38 7.08 -5.32
C GLY A 13 6.66 7.92 -4.05
N ALA A 14 6.07 9.11 -3.99
CA ALA A 14 6.10 9.94 -2.79
C ALA A 14 5.02 9.50 -1.77
N SER A 15 3.91 8.93 -2.26
CA SER A 15 2.79 8.50 -1.43
C SER A 15 3.09 7.17 -0.74
N VAL A 16 2.90 7.15 0.58
CA VAL A 16 3.03 5.96 1.42
C VAL A 16 1.63 5.45 1.78
N PHE A 17 1.47 4.14 1.67
CA PHE A 17 0.25 3.41 1.94
C PHE A 17 0.51 2.34 2.99
N THR A 18 -0.53 1.87 3.64
CA THR A 18 -0.51 0.72 4.55
C THR A 18 -1.24 -0.43 3.88
N ILE A 19 -0.67 -1.63 3.92
CA ILE A 19 -1.41 -2.84 3.51
C ILE A 19 -2.48 -3.15 4.56
N VAL A 20 -3.74 -3.12 4.16
CA VAL A 20 -4.89 -3.47 5.01
C VAL A 20 -5.11 -4.97 5.03
N SER A 21 -5.10 -5.60 3.86
CA SER A 21 -5.26 -7.04 3.69
C SER A 21 -4.56 -7.55 2.44
N ILE A 22 -4.32 -8.86 2.39
CA ILE A 22 -3.75 -9.57 1.24
C ILE A 22 -4.67 -10.75 0.92
N ASP A 23 -5.03 -10.88 -0.36
CA ASP A 23 -5.76 -12.01 -0.90
C ASP A 23 -4.98 -12.58 -2.09
N GLY A 24 -4.24 -13.66 -1.85
CA GLY A 24 -3.30 -14.22 -2.82
C GLY A 24 -2.24 -13.20 -3.24
N ASP A 25 -2.27 -12.81 -4.51
CA ASP A 25 -1.33 -11.85 -5.11
C ASP A 25 -1.84 -10.40 -5.10
N ASP A 26 -3.07 -10.17 -4.64
CA ASP A 26 -3.67 -8.84 -4.53
C ASP A 26 -3.59 -8.33 -3.09
N ALA A 27 -3.22 -7.05 -2.96
CA ALA A 27 -3.16 -6.34 -1.70
C ALA A 27 -4.15 -5.17 -1.72
N LEU A 28 -4.95 -5.06 -0.68
CA LEU A 28 -5.74 -3.86 -0.41
C LEU A 28 -4.86 -2.89 0.37
N ILE A 29 -4.64 -1.70 -0.19
CA ILE A 29 -3.83 -0.66 0.45
C ILE A 29 -4.65 0.59 0.75
N GLU A 30 -4.32 1.26 1.85
CA GLU A 30 -4.94 2.51 2.28
C GLU A 30 -3.88 3.61 2.45
N SER A 31 -4.21 4.84 2.09
CA SER A 31 -3.30 5.98 2.26
C SER A 31 -3.04 6.27 3.74
N VAL A 32 -1.78 6.49 4.11
CA VAL A 32 -1.43 6.94 5.47
C VAL A 32 -1.88 8.38 5.72
N LEU A 33 -1.97 9.22 4.67
CA LEU A 33 -2.52 10.56 4.79
C LEU A 33 -4.05 10.45 4.88
N GLY A 34 -4.61 10.73 6.05
CA GLY A 34 -6.06 10.82 6.27
C GLY A 34 -6.64 12.06 5.59
N ALA A 35 -6.63 12.09 4.26
CA ALA A 35 -7.29 13.11 3.47
C ALA A 35 -8.71 12.64 3.09
N PRO A 36 -9.73 13.50 3.12
CA PRO A 36 -11.06 13.14 2.64
C PRO A 36 -10.98 12.65 1.19
N GLY A 37 -11.39 11.41 0.93
CA GLY A 37 -11.34 10.80 -0.41
C GLY A 37 -10.22 9.78 -0.64
N THR A 38 -9.44 9.42 0.38
CA THR A 38 -8.53 8.28 0.28
C THR A 38 -9.28 6.96 0.40
N TYR A 39 -9.87 6.52 -0.71
CA TYR A 39 -10.47 5.19 -0.78
C TYR A 39 -9.36 4.13 -0.84
N PRO A 40 -9.49 3.03 -0.08
CA PRO A 40 -8.59 1.91 -0.25
C PRO A 40 -8.77 1.31 -1.65
N PHE A 41 -7.68 0.94 -2.30
CA PHE A 41 -7.72 0.34 -3.63
C PHE A 41 -6.84 -0.90 -3.71
N HIS A 42 -7.26 -1.82 -4.56
CA HIS A 42 -6.55 -3.09 -4.78
C HIS A 42 -5.38 -2.88 -5.73
N CYS A 43 -4.24 -3.50 -5.43
CA CYS A 43 -3.08 -3.54 -6.30
C CYS A 43 -2.33 -4.86 -6.18
N LYS A 44 -1.56 -5.21 -7.21
CA LYS A 44 -0.73 -6.42 -7.20
C LYS A 44 0.45 -6.24 -6.25
N LEU A 45 0.72 -7.27 -5.43
CA LEU A 45 1.84 -7.28 -4.48
C LEU A 45 3.20 -7.05 -5.15
N GLU A 46 3.38 -7.54 -6.38
CA GLU A 46 4.61 -7.36 -7.16
C GLU A 46 4.93 -5.89 -7.48
N ARG A 47 3.92 -5.01 -7.46
CA ARG A 47 4.07 -3.57 -7.73
C ARG A 47 4.39 -2.78 -6.48
N LEU A 48 4.21 -3.38 -5.30
CA LEU A 48 4.45 -2.73 -4.04
C LEU A 48 5.94 -2.76 -3.68
N VAL A 49 6.41 -1.65 -3.13
CA VAL A 49 7.77 -1.49 -2.62
C VAL A 49 7.69 -1.20 -1.14
N LEU A 50 8.35 -2.01 -0.31
CA LEU A 50 8.43 -1.79 1.14
C LEU A 50 9.11 -0.45 1.43
N VAL A 51 8.56 0.29 2.38
CA VAL A 51 9.23 1.44 2.98
C VAL A 51 10.08 0.90 4.13
N GLU A 52 11.40 0.78 3.92
CA GLU A 52 12.33 0.49 5.01
C GLU A 52 12.26 1.61 6.05
N SER A 53 12.21 1.22 7.33
CA SER A 53 12.22 2.16 8.46
C SER A 53 13.62 2.59 8.83
#